data_AF-W4QEY5-F1
#
_entry.id   AF-W4QEY5-F1
#
_cell.length_a   1.000
_cell.length_b   1.000
_cell.length_c   1.000
_cell.angle_alpha   90.00
_cell.angle_beta   90.00
_cell.angle_gamma   90.00
#
_symmetry.space_group_name_H-M   'P 1'
#
loop_
_entity.id
_entity.type
_entity.pdbx_description
1 polymer ?
#
loop_
_entity_poly.entity_id
_entity_poly.type
_entity_poly.pdbx_seq_one_letter_code
_entity_poly.pdbx_strand_id
1 'polypeptide(L)' 'MMIGIVLSLSASEVKTIQKNLLGKGLMVDVTQQTIIRLLPPMTLTKVEVEHFIKEFEYELLRIRGM' A
#
# COMPACT_ATOMS: atom_id res chain seq x y z
N MET A 1 -16.13 0.30 0.38
CA MET A 1 -15.68 0.23 1.78
C MET A 1 -14.31 0.89 1.84
N MET A 2 -14.07 1.81 2.78
CA MET A 2 -12.76 2.46 2.94
C MET A 2 -11.97 1.68 4.01
N ILE A 3 -10.79 1.18 3.66
CA ILE A 3 -9.91 0.46 4.59
C ILE A 3 -8.69 1.34 4.84
N GLY A 4 -8.34 1.55 6.11
CA GLY A 4 -7.12 2.25 6.52
C GLY A 4 -6.12 1.28 7.14
N ILE A 5 -4.87 1.30 6.66
CA ILE A 5 -3.75 0.54 7.20
C ILE A 5 -2.81 1.51 7.90
N VAL A 6 -2.72 1.41 9.22
CA VAL A 6 -1.81 2.25 10.03
C VAL A 6 -0.41 1.63 10.01
N LEU A 7 0.58 2.40 9.59
CA LEU A 7 1.98 1.96 9.52
C LEU A 7 2.82 2.57 10.63
N SER A 8 3.56 1.75 11.35
CA SER A 8 4.62 2.18 12.28
C SER A 8 5.91 2.47 11.52
N LEU A 9 5.86 3.42 10.58
CA LEU A 9 6.97 3.85 9.72
C LEU A 9 7.04 5.38 9.69
N SER A 10 8.19 5.93 9.30
CA SER A 10 8.32 7.37 9.05
C SER A 10 7.51 7.81 7.82
N ALA A 11 7.12 9.08 7.79
CA ALA A 11 6.42 9.66 6.64
C ALA A 11 7.20 9.49 5.32
N SER A 12 8.53 9.56 5.37
CA SER A 12 9.42 9.35 4.21
C SER A 12 9.37 7.91 3.68
N GLU A 13 9.33 6.93 4.58
CA GLU A 13 9.22 5.51 4.20
C GLU A 13 7.85 5.23 3.58
N VAL A 14 6.77 5.72 4.18
CA VAL A 14 5.41 5.54 3.64
C VAL A 14 5.28 6.18 2.26
N LYS A 15 5.85 7.37 2.05
CA LYS A 15 5.89 8.01 0.73
C LYS A 15 6.68 7.20 -0.30
N THR A 16 7.72 6.51 0.14
CA THR A 16 8.51 5.59 -0.72
C THR A 16 7.68 4.37 -1.11
N ILE A 17 6.97 3.74 -0.16
CA ILE A 17 6.03 2.64 -0.45
C ILE A 17 4.99 3.11 -1.48
N GLN A 18 4.33 4.25 -1.23
CA GLN A 18 3.32 4.79 -2.14
C GLN A 18 3.86 4.96 -3.56
N LYS A 19 5.05 5.56 -3.70
CA LYS A 19 5.70 5.77 -5.00
C LYS A 19 6.02 4.44 -5.70
N ASN A 20 6.52 3.45 -4.96
CA ASN A 20 6.89 2.15 -5.52
C ASN A 20 5.66 1.35 -5.96
N LEU A 21 4.59 1.35 -5.16
CA LEU A 21 3.31 0.75 -5.54
C LEU A 21 2.71 1.42 -6.78
N LEU A 22 2.76 2.75 -6.86
CA LEU A 22 2.30 3.48 -8.04
C LEU A 22 3.11 3.09 -9.29
N GLY A 23 4.43 2.91 -9.15
CA GLY A 23 5.31 2.40 -10.22
C GLY A 23 4.96 0.98 -10.69
N LYS A 24 4.22 0.21 -9.87
CA LYS A 24 3.69 -1.12 -10.19
C LYS A 24 2.23 -1.09 -10.66
N GLY A 25 1.65 0.09 -10.87
CA GLY A 25 0.25 0.26 -11.28
C GLY A 25 -0.76 0.17 -10.11
N LEU A 26 -0.30 0.14 -8.86
CA LEU A 26 -1.13 0.08 -7.67
C LEU A 26 -1.25 1.47 -7.04
N MET A 27 -2.37 2.14 -7.29
CA MET A 27 -2.64 3.45 -6.72
C MET A 27 -3.21 3.33 -5.30
N VAL A 28 -2.55 3.96 -4.35
CA VAL A 28 -3.02 4.08 -2.96
C VAL A 28 -2.94 5.51 -2.47
N ASP A 29 -3.85 5.88 -1.60
CA ASP A 29 -3.86 7.19 -0.97
C ASP A 29 -3.15 7.13 0.40
N VAL A 30 -2.47 8.22 0.78
CA VAL A 30 -1.80 8.34 2.08
C VAL A 30 -2.39 9.53 2.82
N THR A 31 -2.89 9.29 4.03
CA THR A 31 -3.39 10.33 4.93
C THR A 31 -2.65 10.28 6.26
N GLN A 32 -2.69 11.39 7.01
CA GLN A 32 -2.01 11.52 8.31
C GLN A 32 -0.53 11.09 8.26
N GLN A 33 0.10 11.20 7.09
CA GLN A 33 1.48 10.83 6.78
C GLN A 33 1.83 9.33 6.91
N THR A 34 1.11 8.55 7.72
CA THR A 34 1.44 7.15 8.04
C THR A 34 0.29 6.17 7.83
N ILE A 35 -0.84 6.61 7.29
CA ILE A 35 -2.00 5.76 7.05
C ILE A 35 -2.22 5.59 5.55
N ILE A 36 -2.14 4.35 5.06
CA ILE A 36 -2.52 4.02 3.69
C ILE A 36 -4.03 3.76 3.63
N ARG A 37 -4.74 4.48 2.78
CA ARG A 37 -6.16 4.29 2.52
C ARG A 37 -6.37 3.54 1.22
N LEU A 38 -7.11 2.44 1.33
CA LEU A 38 -7.56 1.65 0.20
C LEU A 38 -9.03 1.99 -0.09
N LEU A 39 -9.27 2.39 -1.33
CA LEU A 39 -10.60 2.64 -1.89
C LEU A 39 -10.84 1.69 -3.06
N PRO A 40 -10.89 0.36 -2.82
CA PRO A 40 -11.07 -0.60 -3.89
C PRO A 40 -12.47 -0.48 -4.50
N PRO A 41 -12.62 -0.59 -5.83
CA PRO A 41 -13.92 -0.76 -6.44
C PRO A 41 -14.55 -2.07 -5.99
N MET A 42 -15.90 -2.11 -5.97
CA MET A 42 -16.63 -3.35 -5.62
C MET A 42 -16.53 -4.44 -6.69
N THR A 43 -15.88 -4.15 -7.81
CA THR A 43 -15.62 -5.07 -8.92
C THR A 43 -14.26 -5.77 -8.81
N LEU A 44 -13.48 -5.51 -7.74
CA LEU A 44 -12.16 -6.12 -7.58
C LEU A 44 -12.28 -7.64 -7.49
N THR A 45 -11.45 -8.34 -8.24
CA THR A 45 -11.37 -9.80 -8.22
C THR A 45 -10.42 -10.27 -7.13
N LYS A 46 -10.56 -11.53 -6.72
CA LYS A 46 -9.66 -12.15 -5.73
C LYS A 46 -8.19 -12.11 -6.18
N VAL A 47 -7.92 -12.32 -7.47
CA VAL A 47 -6.57 -12.30 -8.04
C VAL A 47 -5.94 -10.91 -7.94
N GLU A 48 -6.72 -9.85 -8.19
CA GLU A 48 -6.25 -8.46 -8.03
C GLU A 48 -5.98 -8.12 -6.56
N VAL A 49 -6.81 -8.61 -5.63
CA VAL A 49 -6.55 -8.48 -4.19
C VAL A 49 -5.24 -9.17 -3.80
N GLU A 50 -5.05 -10.43 -4.21
CA GLU A 50 -3.84 -11.20 -3.91
C GLU A 50 -2.59 -10.54 -4.52
N HIS A 51 -2.70 -9.99 -5.73
CA HIS A 51 -1.62 -9.22 -6.34
C HIS A 51 -1.24 -7.99 -5.51
N PHE A 52 -2.24 -7.19 -5.09
CA PHE A 52 -2.00 -6.04 -4.22
C PHE A 52 -1.32 -6.45 -2.91
N ILE A 53 -1.83 -7.49 -2.23
CA ILE A 53 -1.27 -7.97 -0.95
C ILE A 53 0.20 -8.36 -1.13
N LYS A 54 0.51 -9.15 -2.16
CA LYS A 54 1.88 -9.60 -2.44
C LYS A 54 2.83 -8.42 -2.67
N GLU A 55 2.45 -7.46 -3.49
CA GLU A 55 3.30 -6.30 -3.77
C GLU A 55 3.44 -5.39 -2.55
N PHE A 56 2.39 -5.26 -1.74
CA PHE A 56 2.41 -4.48 -0.52
C PHE A 56 3.31 -5.09 0.55
N GLU A 57 3.21 -6.41 0.79
CA GLU A 57 4.08 -7.14 1.71
C GLU A 57 5.54 -7.03 1.27
N TYR A 58 5.81 -7.16 -0.03
CA TYR A 58 7.16 -7.02 -0.57
C TYR A 58 7.76 -5.64 -0.27
N GLU A 59 7.00 -4.55 -0.45
CA GLU A 59 7.49 -3.20 -0.11
C GLU A 59 7.73 -3.02 1.40
N LEU A 60 6.88 -3.62 2.24
CA LEU A 60 7.05 -3.57 3.71
C LEU A 60 8.32 -4.30 4.15
N LEU A 61 8.62 -5.48 3.59
CA LEU A 61 9.85 -6.22 3.87
C LEU A 61 11.09 -5.45 3.40
N ARG A 62 11.04 -4.94 2.17
CA ARG A 62 12.13 -4.15 1.57
C ARG A 62 12.49 -2.93 2.42
N ILE A 63 11.52 -2.16 2.91
CA ILE A 63 11.80 -0.99 3.76
C ILE A 63 12.39 -1.38 5.10
N ARG A 64 11.96 -2.51 5.67
CA ARG A 64 12.52 -3.04 6.92
C ARG A 64 13.91 -3.68 6.76
N GLY A 65 14.41 -3.78 5.53
CA GLY A 65 15.70 -4.40 5.23
C GLY A 65 15.70 -5.92 5.42
N MET A 66 14.54 -6.57 5.30
CA MET A 66 14.37 -8.03 5.40
C MET A 66 14.23 -8.69 4.03
#